data_AF-W2ILU0-F1
#
_entry.id   AF-W2ILU0-F1
#
_cell.length_a   1.000
_cell.length_b   1.000
_cell.length_c   1.000
_cell.angle_alpha   90.00
_cell.angle_beta   90.00
_cell.angle_gamma   90.00
#
_symmetry.space_group_name_H-M   'P 1'
#
loop_
_entity.id
_entity.type
_entity.pdbx_description
1 polymer ?
#
loop_
_entity_poly.entity_id
_entity_poly.type
_entity_poly.pdbx_seq_one_letter_code
_entity_poly.pdbx_strand_id
1 'polypeptide(L)'
;MGLLYLVGLASLAAITSTDANSPIVTSSVQSPKVSNWSSSTSVVSTTRFLRTSDTDDEESEERAGLSVPASEKLKSWFMSSNVNPRQLQKWLNEGKSGETVFTRMHLTNVGSLLFYDPQFKTWLQYVDDLNAKTYQKRTPAISVLTTQYGDDALYKMIEDAKMIPRMKELASKLQADQMDHWVAVAKDPDEVFHLFKLDKLGKTRMKLFSSPDFAAWAKYMDDLSMNNPEKARPMISTLRQHYRDVDLLTMAESVKSVEATKSIATRLETEVIKDWAVSRKTPDKALRDLDLDNADTLLKDPLFNFWAKYVDVYNARYPEEKMTMIKTLTQKFDDNNVAKMINAAKANDATKDIAAKLEMAQLQMWLHDRRSVDDVL
;
A
#
# COMPACT_ATOMS: atom_id res chain seq x y z
N MET A 1 21.65 -57.15 -6.49
CA MET A 1 22.49 -56.29 -5.63
C MET A 1 22.62 -54.96 -6.35
N GLY A 2 21.92 -53.94 -5.84
CA GLY A 2 21.65 -52.70 -6.55
C GLY A 2 22.79 -51.69 -6.52
N LEU A 3 22.90 -50.92 -7.60
CA LEU A 3 23.69 -49.70 -7.70
C LEU A 3 22.77 -48.63 -8.31
N LEU A 4 22.19 -47.81 -7.45
CA LEU A 4 21.51 -46.58 -7.82
C LEU A 4 22.59 -45.52 -8.12
N TYR A 5 22.75 -45.15 -9.38
CA TYR A 5 23.50 -43.96 -9.77
C TYR A 5 22.61 -42.73 -9.61
N LEU A 6 22.91 -41.90 -8.61
CA LEU A 6 22.39 -40.55 -8.45
C LEU A 6 23.21 -39.62 -9.37
N VAL A 7 22.60 -39.17 -10.46
CA VAL A 7 23.13 -38.08 -11.28
C VAL A 7 22.77 -36.76 -10.59
N GLY A 8 23.74 -36.16 -9.90
CA GLY A 8 23.64 -34.81 -9.38
C GLY A 8 23.85 -33.80 -10.51
N LEU A 9 22.77 -33.13 -10.92
CA LEU A 9 22.83 -31.98 -11.84
C LEU A 9 23.30 -30.74 -11.05
N ALA A 10 24.59 -30.41 -11.17
CA ALA A 10 25.13 -29.13 -10.72
C ALA A 10 24.86 -28.07 -11.79
N SER A 11 23.89 -27.19 -11.55
CA SER A 11 23.65 -26.00 -12.38
C SER A 11 24.66 -24.91 -12.01
N LEU A 12 25.70 -24.78 -12.84
CA LEU A 12 26.65 -23.67 -12.83
C LEU A 12 26.00 -22.49 -13.57
N ALA A 13 25.50 -21.49 -12.84
CA ALA A 13 25.06 -20.24 -13.45
C ALA A 13 26.27 -19.32 -13.67
N ALA A 14 26.81 -19.33 -14.88
CA ALA A 14 27.77 -18.33 -15.34
C ALA A 14 27.02 -17.04 -15.69
N ILE A 15 27.27 -15.96 -14.95
CA ILE A 15 26.80 -14.61 -15.32
C ILE A 15 27.86 -14.02 -16.24
N THR A 16 27.61 -14.04 -17.55
CA THR A 16 28.37 -13.25 -18.51
C THR A 16 27.86 -11.82 -18.50
N SER A 17 28.74 -10.89 -18.15
CA SER A 17 28.50 -9.46 -18.26
C SER A 17 28.36 -9.07 -19.72
N THR A 18 27.19 -8.59 -20.13
CA THR A 18 26.99 -7.92 -21.42
C THR A 18 26.98 -6.42 -21.19
N ASP A 19 28.05 -5.77 -21.64
CA ASP A 19 28.13 -4.33 -21.82
C ASP A 19 27.05 -3.87 -22.81
N ALA A 20 26.21 -2.93 -22.36
CA ALA A 20 25.34 -2.16 -23.22
C ALA A 20 25.53 -0.67 -22.89
N ASN A 21 26.55 -0.08 -23.47
CA ASN A 21 26.63 1.37 -23.64
C ASN A 21 25.70 1.77 -24.79
N SER A 22 24.78 2.71 -24.54
CA SER A 22 24.22 3.57 -25.58
C SER A 22 23.97 4.96 -25.00
N PRO A 23 24.26 6.04 -25.77
CA PRO A 23 24.39 7.38 -25.23
C PRO A 23 23.04 8.07 -25.05
N ILE A 24 22.91 8.84 -23.96
CA ILE A 24 21.76 9.71 -23.69
C ILE A 24 21.85 10.94 -24.60
N VAL A 25 20.82 11.11 -25.44
CA VAL A 25 20.57 12.34 -26.19
C VAL A 25 19.99 13.38 -25.23
N THR A 26 20.78 14.40 -24.90
CA THR A 26 20.31 15.61 -24.23
C THR A 26 19.48 16.46 -25.19
N SER A 27 18.19 16.65 -24.89
CA SER A 27 17.37 17.69 -25.51
C SER A 27 17.15 18.81 -24.50
N SER A 28 17.66 19.99 -24.85
CA SER A 28 17.51 21.23 -24.10
C SER A 28 16.07 21.72 -24.14
N VAL A 29 15.48 22.00 -22.98
CA VAL A 29 14.23 22.78 -22.89
C VAL A 29 14.58 24.15 -22.32
N GLN A 30 14.42 25.17 -23.16
CA GLN A 30 14.53 26.59 -22.82
C GLN A 30 13.41 26.99 -21.85
N SER A 31 13.78 27.67 -20.77
CA SER A 31 12.85 28.38 -19.89
C SER A 31 12.49 29.75 -20.49
N PRO A 32 11.21 30.17 -20.54
CA PRO A 32 10.88 31.56 -20.77
C PRO A 32 10.75 32.32 -19.44
N LYS A 33 11.26 33.55 -19.49
CA LYS A 33 11.32 34.58 -18.44
C LYS A 33 9.94 34.98 -17.91
N VAL A 34 9.85 35.10 -16.60
CA VAL A 34 8.76 35.77 -15.86
C VAL A 34 8.91 37.29 -16.02
N SER A 35 7.83 37.98 -16.37
CA SER A 35 7.74 39.44 -16.37
C SER A 35 6.49 39.93 -15.63
N ASN A 36 6.74 40.66 -14.55
CA ASN A 36 6.01 41.77 -13.94
C ASN A 36 4.48 41.75 -13.85
N TRP A 37 4.02 41.57 -12.62
CA TRP A 37 2.71 41.89 -12.09
C TRP A 37 2.53 43.40 -11.97
N SER A 38 1.41 43.93 -12.48
CA SER A 38 0.89 45.24 -12.10
C SER A 38 -0.59 45.12 -11.74
N SER A 39 -0.90 45.60 -10.54
CA SER A 39 -2.22 45.51 -9.90
C SER A 39 -3.13 46.61 -10.44
N SER A 40 -4.34 46.26 -10.84
CA SER A 40 -5.44 47.22 -10.96
C SER A 40 -6.59 46.79 -10.07
N THR A 41 -6.90 47.66 -9.11
CA THR A 41 -8.06 47.64 -8.23
C THR A 41 -9.33 48.03 -8.99
N SER A 42 -10.40 47.25 -8.84
CA SER A 42 -11.76 47.78 -8.98
C SER A 42 -12.63 47.28 -7.83
N VAL A 43 -13.06 48.25 -7.03
CA VAL A 43 -13.99 48.18 -5.91
C VAL A 43 -15.40 47.89 -6.40
N VAL A 44 -16.10 46.92 -5.81
CA VAL A 44 -17.57 46.96 -5.64
C VAL A 44 -17.95 46.34 -4.28
N SER A 45 -18.26 47.23 -3.34
CA SER A 45 -19.18 47.15 -2.18
C SER A 45 -20.42 46.27 -2.42
N THR A 46 -21.15 45.66 -1.48
CA THR A 46 -21.17 45.49 -0.01
C THR A 46 -22.39 44.60 0.21
N THR A 47 -22.37 43.62 1.11
CA THR A 47 -23.48 43.43 2.08
C THR A 47 -23.07 42.48 3.20
N ARG A 48 -23.00 43.10 4.37
CA ARG A 48 -22.79 42.54 5.71
C ARG A 48 -24.14 42.00 6.18
N PHE A 49 -24.21 40.73 6.60
CA PHE A 49 -25.26 40.24 7.49
C PHE A 49 -24.64 39.56 8.71
N LEU A 50 -25.26 39.86 9.85
CA LEU A 50 -24.83 39.59 11.21
C LEU A 50 -24.60 38.10 11.47
N ARG A 51 -23.43 37.75 12.02
CA ARG A 51 -23.24 36.48 12.73
C ARG A 51 -23.62 36.71 14.18
N THR A 52 -24.77 36.18 14.57
CA THR A 52 -25.07 35.85 15.96
C THR A 52 -24.17 34.68 16.34
N SER A 53 -23.34 34.87 17.35
CA SER A 53 -22.64 33.79 18.03
C SER A 53 -23.65 33.03 18.87
N ASP A 54 -23.86 31.76 18.55
CA ASP A 54 -24.19 30.77 19.57
C ASP A 54 -23.33 29.54 19.26
N THR A 55 -22.48 29.25 20.24
CA THR A 55 -21.63 28.08 20.35
C THR A 55 -22.51 26.90 20.70
N ASP A 56 -22.56 25.89 19.83
CA ASP A 56 -22.82 24.53 20.24
C ASP A 56 -21.91 23.62 19.42
N ASP A 57 -20.96 23.04 20.14
CA ASP A 57 -20.05 21.99 19.68
C ASP A 57 -20.85 20.72 19.40
N GLU A 58 -21.18 20.48 18.15
CA GLU A 58 -21.26 19.12 17.62
C GLU A 58 -20.50 19.09 16.30
N GLU A 59 -19.44 18.29 16.26
CA GLU A 59 -18.74 17.87 15.05
C GLU A 59 -19.73 17.09 14.16
N SER A 60 -20.62 17.81 13.48
CA SER A 60 -21.27 17.29 12.30
C SER A 60 -20.20 17.27 11.23
N GLU A 61 -19.59 16.10 10.99
CA GLU A 61 -18.96 15.84 9.70
C GLU A 61 -19.91 16.37 8.63
N GLU A 62 -19.48 17.37 7.86
CA GLU A 62 -20.26 17.98 6.79
C GLU A 62 -20.52 16.92 5.72
N ARG A 63 -21.57 16.11 5.95
CA ARG A 63 -22.06 15.14 4.98
C ARG A 63 -22.60 15.93 3.81
N ALA A 64 -21.81 16.04 2.74
CA ALA A 64 -22.28 16.51 1.45
C ALA A 64 -23.27 15.45 0.89
N GLY A 65 -24.50 15.44 1.41
CA GLY A 65 -25.55 14.52 0.94
C GLY A 65 -25.83 14.71 -0.55
N LEU A 66 -26.58 13.79 -1.15
CA LEU A 66 -26.83 13.76 -2.60
C LEU A 66 -27.13 15.15 -3.18
N SER A 67 -26.40 15.51 -4.24
CA SER A 67 -26.48 16.81 -4.94
C SER A 67 -27.70 16.89 -5.86
N VAL A 68 -28.86 16.46 -5.36
CA VAL A 68 -30.14 16.47 -6.06
C VAL A 68 -30.78 17.85 -5.93
N PRO A 69 -31.26 18.48 -7.03
CA PRO A 69 -31.91 19.78 -6.98
C PRO A 69 -33.04 19.85 -5.94
N ALA A 70 -33.18 20.98 -5.26
CA ALA A 70 -34.24 21.17 -4.25
C ALA A 70 -35.65 20.92 -4.83
N SER A 71 -35.87 21.28 -6.10
CA SER A 71 -37.12 21.00 -6.81
C SER A 71 -37.38 19.51 -7.01
N GLU A 72 -36.34 18.68 -7.10
CA GLU A 72 -36.44 17.23 -7.20
C GLU A 72 -36.68 16.58 -5.84
N LYS A 73 -36.04 17.08 -4.78
CA LYS A 73 -36.33 16.68 -3.39
C LYS A 73 -37.79 17.00 -3.01
N LEU A 74 -38.32 18.15 -3.42
CA LEU A 74 -39.72 18.51 -3.16
C LEU A 74 -40.69 17.62 -3.96
N LYS A 75 -40.36 17.29 -5.22
CA LYS A 75 -41.21 16.39 -6.04
C LYS A 75 -41.28 14.97 -5.47
N SER A 76 -40.22 14.47 -4.83
CA SER A 76 -40.24 13.11 -4.26
C SER A 76 -41.26 12.96 -3.14
N TRP A 77 -41.51 14.00 -2.34
CA TRP A 77 -42.49 13.98 -1.24
C TRP A 77 -43.92 13.67 -1.69
N PHE A 78 -44.26 14.00 -2.94
CA PHE A 78 -45.59 13.75 -3.52
C PHE A 78 -45.64 12.50 -4.41
N MET A 79 -44.51 11.82 -4.61
CA MET A 79 -44.42 10.61 -5.43
C MET A 79 -44.64 9.38 -4.56
N SER A 80 -45.43 8.42 -5.09
CA SER A 80 -45.56 7.08 -4.50
C SER A 80 -44.18 6.44 -4.37
N SER A 81 -43.91 5.84 -3.22
CA SER A 81 -42.67 5.09 -3.00
C SER A 81 -42.59 3.90 -3.94
N ASN A 82 -43.68 3.17 -4.18
CA ASN A 82 -43.72 2.06 -5.13
C ASN A 82 -43.72 2.56 -6.57
N VAL A 83 -42.57 2.42 -7.24
CA VAL A 83 -42.39 2.82 -8.65
C VAL A 83 -42.70 1.66 -9.59
N ASN A 84 -43.55 1.88 -10.60
CA ASN A 84 -43.86 0.86 -11.59
C ASN A 84 -42.85 0.84 -12.78
N PRO A 85 -42.74 -0.25 -13.55
CA PRO A 85 -41.78 -0.35 -14.66
C PRO A 85 -41.94 0.74 -15.73
N ARG A 86 -43.16 1.24 -15.98
CA ARG A 86 -43.41 2.31 -16.95
C ARG A 86 -42.80 3.64 -16.51
N GLN A 87 -42.84 3.94 -15.21
CA GLN A 87 -42.23 5.14 -14.65
C GLN A 87 -40.70 5.09 -14.73
N LEU A 88 -40.08 3.94 -14.45
CA LEU A 88 -38.64 3.75 -14.60
C LEU A 88 -38.20 3.93 -16.06
N GLN A 89 -38.92 3.33 -17.00
CA GLN A 89 -38.62 3.51 -18.43
C GLN A 89 -38.75 4.97 -18.86
N LYS A 90 -39.76 5.70 -18.35
CA LYS A 90 -39.90 7.13 -18.60
C LYS A 90 -38.69 7.91 -18.08
N TRP A 91 -38.26 7.67 -16.83
CA TRP A 91 -37.09 8.33 -16.25
C TRP A 91 -35.79 7.98 -17.00
N LEU A 92 -35.66 6.74 -17.47
CA LEU A 92 -34.54 6.27 -18.28
C LEU A 92 -34.52 6.93 -19.67
N ASN A 93 -35.68 7.23 -20.24
CA ASN A 93 -35.80 7.98 -21.50
C ASN A 93 -35.50 9.46 -21.31
N GLU A 94 -35.83 10.02 -20.15
CA GLU A 94 -35.50 11.38 -19.75
C GLU A 94 -34.03 11.52 -19.28
N GLY A 95 -33.28 10.42 -19.17
CA GLY A 95 -31.88 10.43 -18.74
C GLY A 95 -31.67 10.85 -17.28
N LYS A 96 -32.63 10.59 -16.40
CA LYS A 96 -32.54 11.02 -14.99
C LYS A 96 -31.40 10.31 -14.27
N SER A 97 -30.62 11.07 -13.50
CA SER A 97 -29.48 10.53 -12.77
C SER A 97 -29.89 9.48 -11.73
N GLY A 98 -28.98 8.56 -11.44
CA GLY A 98 -29.16 7.55 -10.39
C GLY A 98 -29.52 8.17 -9.04
N GLU A 99 -28.89 9.29 -8.67
CA GLU A 99 -29.18 10.05 -7.43
C GLU A 99 -30.62 10.58 -7.38
N THR A 100 -31.11 11.12 -8.50
CA THR A 100 -32.49 11.65 -8.59
C THR A 100 -33.50 10.53 -8.45
N VAL A 101 -33.27 9.40 -9.12
CA VAL A 101 -34.16 8.25 -9.01
C VAL A 101 -34.09 7.60 -7.63
N PHE A 102 -32.91 7.52 -7.01
CA PHE A 102 -32.72 7.06 -5.63
C PHE A 102 -33.58 7.87 -4.65
N THR A 103 -33.52 9.21 -4.77
CA THR A 103 -34.30 10.14 -3.94
C THR A 103 -35.81 10.00 -4.18
N ARG A 104 -36.23 9.84 -5.43
CA ARG A 104 -37.66 9.68 -5.77
C ARG A 104 -38.26 8.35 -5.32
N MET A 105 -37.44 7.32 -5.20
CA MET A 105 -37.82 6.02 -4.64
C MET A 105 -37.80 6.01 -3.11
N HIS A 106 -37.54 7.16 -2.47
CA HIS A 106 -37.43 7.33 -1.00
C HIS A 106 -36.34 6.48 -0.34
N LEU A 107 -35.36 6.02 -1.13
CA LEU A 107 -34.27 5.18 -0.64
C LEU A 107 -33.29 5.93 0.29
N THR A 108 -33.31 7.27 0.26
CA THR A 108 -32.55 8.12 1.18
C THR A 108 -32.98 7.98 2.64
N ASN A 109 -34.22 7.54 2.88
CA ASN A 109 -34.83 7.53 4.22
C ASN A 109 -34.74 6.15 4.89
N VAL A 110 -34.25 5.13 4.17
CA VAL A 110 -34.24 3.73 4.63
C VAL A 110 -33.05 3.45 5.57
N GLY A 111 -32.00 4.27 5.51
CA GLY A 111 -30.83 4.16 6.37
C GLY A 111 -30.12 2.80 6.23
N SER A 112 -29.73 2.20 7.35
CA SER A 112 -29.02 0.91 7.38
C SER A 112 -29.84 -0.27 6.85
N LEU A 113 -31.15 -0.12 6.68
CA LEU A 113 -32.04 -1.16 6.15
C LEU A 113 -32.14 -1.17 4.62
N LEU A 114 -31.37 -0.32 3.93
CA LEU A 114 -31.47 -0.14 2.47
C LEU A 114 -31.47 -1.45 1.67
N PHE A 115 -30.60 -2.39 2.03
CA PHE A 115 -30.44 -3.64 1.29
C PHE A 115 -31.61 -4.63 1.46
N TYR A 116 -32.50 -4.37 2.42
CA TYR A 116 -33.75 -5.12 2.61
C TYR A 116 -34.89 -4.55 1.78
N ASP A 117 -34.78 -3.31 1.34
CA ASP A 117 -35.82 -2.67 0.56
C ASP A 117 -35.89 -3.33 -0.83
N PRO A 118 -37.04 -3.92 -1.24
CA PRO A 118 -37.17 -4.54 -2.54
C PRO A 118 -36.91 -3.56 -3.69
N GLN A 119 -37.16 -2.26 -3.48
CA GLN A 119 -36.95 -1.22 -4.47
C GLN A 119 -35.47 -0.90 -4.68
N PHE A 120 -34.59 -1.24 -3.74
CA PHE A 120 -33.15 -1.04 -3.91
C PHE A 120 -32.61 -1.84 -5.10
N LYS A 121 -33.04 -3.10 -5.26
CA LYS A 121 -32.65 -3.91 -6.43
C LYS A 121 -33.17 -3.32 -7.74
N THR A 122 -34.39 -2.79 -7.72
CA THR A 122 -34.97 -2.09 -8.87
C THR A 122 -34.17 -0.83 -9.23
N TRP A 123 -33.70 -0.08 -8.23
CA TRP A 123 -32.83 1.07 -8.46
C TRP A 123 -31.45 0.68 -8.99
N LEU A 124 -30.84 -0.40 -8.50
CA LEU A 124 -29.57 -0.90 -9.05
C LEU A 124 -29.70 -1.23 -10.54
N GLN A 125 -30.76 -1.95 -10.93
CA GLN A 125 -31.03 -2.25 -12.33
C GLN A 125 -31.21 -0.98 -13.17
N TYR A 126 -31.92 0.02 -12.63
CA TYR A 126 -32.07 1.30 -13.31
C TYR A 126 -30.73 1.99 -13.59
N VAL A 127 -29.80 1.98 -12.63
CA VAL A 127 -28.46 2.57 -12.80
C VAL A 127 -27.66 1.80 -13.86
N ASP A 128 -27.73 0.47 -13.85
CA ASP A 128 -27.10 -0.38 -14.86
C ASP A 128 -27.65 -0.08 -16.27
N ASP A 129 -28.98 0.00 -16.42
CA ASP A 129 -29.65 0.32 -17.68
C ASP A 129 -29.28 1.74 -18.18
N LEU A 130 -29.20 2.72 -17.26
CA LEU A 130 -28.80 4.09 -17.56
C LEU A 130 -27.36 4.16 -18.07
N ASN A 131 -26.45 3.44 -17.42
CA ASN A 131 -25.03 3.37 -17.77
C ASN A 131 -24.78 2.60 -19.08
N ALA A 132 -25.64 1.63 -19.42
CA ALA A 132 -25.62 0.92 -20.70
C ALA A 132 -26.09 1.82 -21.86
N LYS A 133 -27.09 2.68 -21.61
CA LYS A 133 -27.66 3.59 -22.62
C LYS A 133 -26.81 4.84 -22.86
N THR A 134 -26.07 5.31 -21.86
CA THR A 134 -25.36 6.60 -21.90
C THR A 134 -23.85 6.42 -22.04
N TYR A 135 -23.26 6.96 -23.12
CA TYR A 135 -21.82 6.83 -23.39
C TYR A 135 -20.95 7.91 -22.71
N GLN A 136 -21.52 9.04 -22.29
CA GLN A 136 -20.72 10.22 -21.93
C GLN A 136 -20.39 10.36 -20.44
N LYS A 137 -21.19 9.81 -19.53
CA LYS A 137 -20.90 9.89 -18.09
C LYS A 137 -21.59 8.75 -17.33
N ARG A 138 -20.88 7.64 -17.16
CA ARG A 138 -21.32 6.53 -16.31
C ARG A 138 -21.08 6.89 -14.85
N THR A 139 -22.13 6.79 -14.04
CA THR A 139 -22.00 6.96 -12.58
C THR A 139 -22.36 5.62 -11.95
N PRO A 140 -21.40 4.89 -11.36
CA PRO A 140 -21.69 3.61 -10.76
C PRO A 140 -22.59 3.79 -9.54
N ALA A 141 -23.50 2.85 -9.30
CA ALA A 141 -24.44 2.93 -8.18
C ALA A 141 -23.72 3.12 -6.84
N ILE A 142 -22.57 2.47 -6.68
CA ILE A 142 -21.75 2.59 -5.48
C ILE A 142 -21.29 4.03 -5.20
N SER A 143 -21.07 4.86 -6.21
CA SER A 143 -20.69 6.27 -6.02
C SER A 143 -21.83 7.08 -5.40
N VAL A 144 -23.08 6.80 -5.79
CA VAL A 144 -24.27 7.39 -5.17
C VAL A 144 -24.39 6.93 -3.72
N LEU A 145 -24.13 5.66 -3.44
CA LEU A 145 -24.15 5.11 -2.09
C LEU A 145 -23.04 5.71 -1.22
N THR A 146 -21.81 5.84 -1.72
CA THR A 146 -20.70 6.48 -1.03
C THR A 146 -21.03 7.93 -0.69
N THR A 147 -21.64 8.67 -1.61
CA THR A 147 -22.07 10.07 -1.36
C THR A 147 -23.15 10.14 -0.27
N GLN A 148 -24.08 9.19 -0.23
CA GLN A 148 -25.16 9.17 0.77
C GLN A 148 -24.67 8.73 2.16
N TYR A 149 -23.89 7.66 2.21
CA TYR A 149 -23.55 6.97 3.46
C TYR A 149 -22.16 7.33 4.01
N GLY A 150 -21.23 7.77 3.15
CA GLY A 150 -19.79 7.79 3.46
C GLY A 150 -19.19 6.39 3.34
N ASP A 151 -17.87 6.31 3.18
CA ASP A 151 -17.18 5.04 2.95
C ASP A 151 -17.25 4.10 4.16
N ASP A 152 -17.03 4.60 5.39
CA ASP A 152 -17.07 3.79 6.62
C ASP A 152 -18.43 3.15 6.89
N ALA A 153 -19.49 3.96 6.84
CA ALA A 153 -20.83 3.46 7.10
C ALA A 153 -21.29 2.51 5.99
N LEU A 154 -20.99 2.83 4.73
CA LEU A 154 -21.33 1.97 3.59
C LEU A 154 -20.59 0.63 3.65
N TYR A 155 -19.27 0.66 3.91
CA TYR A 155 -18.47 -0.55 4.05
C TYR A 155 -19.01 -1.45 5.18
N LYS A 156 -19.36 -0.86 6.34
CA LYS A 156 -19.97 -1.59 7.45
C LYS A 156 -21.32 -2.21 7.07
N MET A 157 -22.19 -1.46 6.39
CA MET A 157 -23.49 -1.98 5.91
C MET A 157 -23.29 -3.18 4.96
N ILE A 158 -22.30 -3.12 4.08
CA ILE A 158 -21.98 -4.19 3.13
C ILE A 158 -21.44 -5.42 3.86
N GLU A 159 -20.52 -5.24 4.82
CA GLU A 159 -19.99 -6.34 5.63
C GLU A 159 -21.07 -7.03 6.47
N ASP A 160 -21.94 -6.25 7.12
CA ASP A 160 -23.07 -6.80 7.89
C ASP A 160 -24.03 -7.60 6.97
N ALA A 161 -24.28 -7.11 5.76
CA ALA A 161 -25.13 -7.81 4.79
C ALA A 161 -24.48 -9.08 4.22
N LYS A 162 -23.15 -9.14 4.10
CA LYS A 162 -22.42 -10.35 3.69
C LYS A 162 -22.61 -11.51 4.68
N MET A 163 -22.83 -11.20 5.96
CA MET A 163 -23.09 -12.21 6.99
C MET A 163 -24.47 -12.87 6.87
N ILE A 164 -25.36 -12.30 6.05
CA ILE A 164 -26.73 -12.78 5.86
C ILE A 164 -26.80 -13.62 4.57
N PRO A 165 -27.09 -14.93 4.63
CA PRO A 165 -27.00 -15.83 3.47
C PRO A 165 -27.76 -15.34 2.23
N ARG A 166 -28.99 -14.83 2.40
CA ARG A 166 -29.83 -14.33 1.28
C ARG A 166 -29.34 -13.02 0.65
N MET A 167 -28.40 -12.32 1.30
CA MET A 167 -27.84 -11.03 0.84
C MET A 167 -26.39 -11.13 0.39
N LYS A 168 -25.70 -12.22 0.76
CA LYS A 168 -24.28 -12.42 0.54
C LYS A 168 -23.84 -12.13 -0.90
N GLU A 169 -24.60 -12.59 -1.89
CA GLU A 169 -24.28 -12.38 -3.31
C GLU A 169 -24.33 -10.89 -3.68
N LEU A 170 -25.43 -10.21 -3.35
CA LEU A 170 -25.58 -8.77 -3.60
C LEU A 170 -24.51 -7.95 -2.88
N ALA A 171 -24.28 -8.26 -1.61
CA ALA A 171 -23.29 -7.56 -0.79
C ALA A 171 -21.86 -7.79 -1.29
N SER A 172 -21.54 -9.00 -1.77
CA SER A 172 -20.23 -9.28 -2.40
C SER A 172 -20.05 -8.50 -3.71
N LYS A 173 -21.10 -8.39 -4.53
CA LYS A 173 -21.07 -7.54 -5.74
C LYS A 173 -20.85 -6.07 -5.36
N LEU A 174 -21.58 -5.54 -4.39
CA LEU A 174 -21.41 -4.16 -3.92
C LEU A 174 -20.02 -3.90 -3.34
N GLN A 175 -19.43 -4.87 -2.65
CA GLN A 175 -18.06 -4.75 -2.15
C GLN A 175 -17.04 -4.70 -3.30
N ALA A 176 -17.24 -5.51 -4.35
CA ALA A 176 -16.38 -5.45 -5.55
C ALA A 176 -16.52 -4.09 -6.24
N ASP A 177 -17.77 -3.61 -6.44
CA ASP A 177 -18.04 -2.28 -7.01
C ASP A 177 -17.39 -1.17 -6.15
N GLN A 178 -17.36 -1.34 -4.82
CA GLN A 178 -16.71 -0.41 -3.89
C GLN A 178 -15.20 -0.37 -4.06
N MET A 179 -14.54 -1.52 -4.22
CA MET A 179 -13.10 -1.56 -4.51
C MET A 179 -12.78 -0.88 -5.85
N ASP A 180 -13.54 -1.19 -6.90
CA ASP A 180 -13.36 -0.60 -8.23
C ASP A 180 -13.56 0.91 -8.19
N HIS A 181 -14.55 1.38 -7.43
CA HIS A 181 -14.78 2.81 -7.22
C HIS A 181 -13.62 3.48 -6.49
N TRP A 182 -13.10 2.88 -5.41
CA TRP A 182 -11.96 3.40 -4.68
C TRP A 182 -10.69 3.46 -5.54
N VAL A 183 -10.50 2.52 -6.47
CA VAL A 183 -9.40 2.57 -7.45
C VAL A 183 -9.62 3.73 -8.43
N ALA A 184 -10.84 3.88 -8.96
CA ALA A 184 -11.17 4.91 -9.94
C ALA A 184 -11.04 6.35 -9.39
N VAL A 185 -11.38 6.56 -8.12
CA VAL A 185 -11.21 7.87 -7.46
C VAL A 185 -9.84 8.04 -6.82
N ALA A 186 -8.98 7.02 -6.91
CA ALA A 186 -7.68 6.95 -6.26
C ALA A 186 -7.76 7.29 -4.75
N LYS A 187 -8.66 6.59 -4.05
CA LYS A 187 -8.82 6.73 -2.60
C LYS A 187 -7.48 6.45 -1.90
N ASP A 188 -7.26 7.09 -0.75
CA ASP A 188 -6.00 6.95 -0.04
C ASP A 188 -5.83 5.51 0.49
N PRO A 189 -4.72 4.81 0.17
CA PRO A 189 -4.47 3.46 0.67
C PRO A 189 -4.50 3.30 2.19
N ASP A 190 -4.20 4.34 2.98
CA ASP A 190 -4.24 4.32 4.44
C ASP A 190 -5.68 4.30 4.93
N GLU A 191 -6.57 5.08 4.29
CA GLU A 191 -8.01 5.03 4.58
C GLU A 191 -8.58 3.64 4.28
N VAL A 192 -8.22 3.04 3.14
CA VAL A 192 -8.65 1.68 2.79
C VAL A 192 -8.08 0.65 3.77
N PHE A 193 -6.84 0.82 4.22
CA PHE A 193 -6.22 -0.04 5.25
C PHE A 193 -6.99 0.03 6.58
N HIS A 194 -7.41 1.24 6.99
CA HIS A 194 -8.20 1.46 8.20
C HIS A 194 -9.62 0.90 8.08
N LEU A 195 -10.27 1.06 6.92
CA LEU A 195 -11.60 0.51 6.65
C LEU A 195 -11.64 -1.01 6.84
N PHE A 196 -10.58 -1.69 6.42
CA PHE A 196 -10.38 -3.13 6.62
C PHE A 196 -9.94 -3.50 8.05
N LYS A 197 -9.82 -2.52 8.95
CA LYS A 197 -9.41 -2.68 10.35
C LYS A 197 -8.04 -3.36 10.48
N LEU A 198 -7.18 -3.23 9.48
CA LEU A 198 -5.86 -3.86 9.44
C LEU A 198 -4.90 -3.23 10.45
N ASP A 199 -5.11 -1.95 10.78
CA ASP A 199 -4.47 -1.22 11.87
C ASP A 199 -4.72 -1.88 13.24
N LYS A 200 -5.89 -2.50 13.43
CA LYS A 200 -6.27 -3.18 14.68
C LYS A 200 -5.73 -4.61 14.77
N LEU A 201 -5.47 -5.26 13.62
CA LEU A 201 -4.87 -6.60 13.57
C LEU A 201 -3.40 -6.60 13.98
N GLY A 202 -2.73 -5.45 13.92
CA GLY A 202 -1.29 -5.32 14.16
C GLY A 202 -0.78 -5.66 15.56
N LYS A 203 -1.68 -5.87 16.51
CA LYS A 203 -1.32 -6.41 17.83
C LYS A 203 -0.93 -7.90 17.78
N THR A 204 -1.24 -8.61 16.70
CA THR A 204 -0.79 -10.00 16.46
C THR A 204 -0.04 -10.10 15.13
N ARG A 205 1.26 -9.74 15.16
CA ARG A 205 2.18 -9.63 14.01
C ARG A 205 2.00 -10.70 12.91
N MET A 206 1.86 -11.98 13.28
CA MET A 206 1.72 -13.08 12.30
C MET A 206 0.36 -13.15 11.58
N LYS A 207 -0.71 -12.55 12.12
CA LYS A 207 -2.06 -12.66 11.54
C LYS A 207 -2.31 -11.72 10.37
N LEU A 208 -1.52 -10.64 10.23
CA LEU A 208 -1.73 -9.65 9.18
C LEU A 208 -1.57 -10.27 7.78
N PHE A 209 -0.43 -10.91 7.51
CA PHE A 209 -0.11 -11.46 6.18
C PHE A 209 -0.96 -12.66 5.79
N SER A 210 -1.56 -13.35 6.75
CA SER A 210 -2.53 -14.42 6.49
C SER A 210 -3.98 -13.92 6.42
N SER A 211 -4.22 -12.62 6.60
CA SER A 211 -5.56 -12.04 6.53
C SER A 211 -6.03 -11.94 5.07
N PRO A 212 -7.22 -12.48 4.73
CA PRO A 212 -7.85 -12.22 3.43
C PRO A 212 -8.05 -10.73 3.16
N ASP A 213 -8.31 -9.94 4.20
CA ASP A 213 -8.49 -8.49 4.07
C ASP A 213 -7.17 -7.79 3.71
N PHE A 214 -6.05 -8.27 4.25
CA PHE A 214 -4.72 -7.76 3.87
C PHE A 214 -4.40 -8.11 2.40
N ALA A 215 -4.75 -9.33 1.95
CA ALA A 215 -4.59 -9.70 0.55
C ALA A 215 -5.46 -8.84 -0.38
N ALA A 216 -6.70 -8.53 0.03
CA ALA A 216 -7.57 -7.62 -0.70
C ALA A 216 -7.00 -6.19 -0.76
N TRP A 217 -6.44 -5.69 0.34
CA TRP A 217 -5.79 -4.38 0.37
C TRP A 217 -4.51 -4.34 -0.47
N ALA A 218 -3.69 -5.38 -0.45
CA ALA A 218 -2.51 -5.50 -1.31
C ALA A 218 -2.90 -5.49 -2.79
N LYS A 219 -3.95 -6.24 -3.16
CA LYS A 219 -4.51 -6.21 -4.52
C LYS A 219 -5.03 -4.81 -4.88
N TYR A 220 -5.73 -4.14 -3.97
CA TYR A 220 -6.17 -2.76 -4.17
C TYR A 220 -5.00 -1.82 -4.48
N MET A 221 -3.88 -1.93 -3.77
CA MET A 221 -2.68 -1.14 -4.07
C MET A 221 -2.10 -1.43 -5.46
N ASP A 222 -2.14 -2.69 -5.92
CA ASP A 222 -1.70 -3.07 -7.25
C ASP A 222 -2.61 -2.46 -8.32
N ASP A 223 -3.93 -2.58 -8.14
CA ASP A 223 -4.93 -2.02 -9.05
C ASP A 223 -4.86 -0.48 -9.10
N LEU A 224 -4.64 0.17 -7.95
CA LEU A 224 -4.39 1.61 -7.86
C LEU A 224 -3.13 2.01 -8.63
N SER A 225 -2.05 1.26 -8.48
CA SER A 225 -0.77 1.56 -9.14
C SER A 225 -0.84 1.38 -10.66
N MET A 226 -1.61 0.41 -11.14
CA MET A 226 -1.84 0.20 -12.57
C MET A 226 -2.68 1.31 -13.20
N ASN A 227 -3.71 1.79 -12.50
CA ASN A 227 -4.67 2.76 -13.04
C ASN A 227 -4.29 4.23 -12.77
N ASN A 228 -3.50 4.49 -11.74
CA ASN A 228 -3.09 5.84 -11.32
C ASN A 228 -1.59 5.85 -10.94
N PRO A 229 -0.67 5.57 -11.89
CA PRO A 229 0.75 5.39 -11.60
C PRO A 229 1.42 6.62 -10.96
N GLU A 230 0.89 7.82 -11.20
CA GLU A 230 1.35 9.08 -10.60
C GLU A 230 0.98 9.23 -9.12
N LYS A 231 -0.04 8.50 -8.66
CA LYS A 231 -0.48 8.45 -7.26
C LYS A 231 0.00 7.20 -6.54
N ALA A 232 0.63 6.27 -7.27
CA ALA A 232 1.14 5.03 -6.72
C ALA A 232 2.21 5.33 -5.64
N ARG A 233 2.07 4.67 -4.49
CA ARG A 233 3.06 4.73 -3.41
C ARG A 233 3.42 3.32 -2.93
N PRO A 234 4.64 3.11 -2.39
CA PRO A 234 5.06 1.82 -1.88
C PRO A 234 4.14 1.31 -0.76
N MET A 235 3.91 0.00 -0.68
CA MET A 235 3.16 -0.64 0.41
C MET A 235 3.75 -0.32 1.78
N ILE A 236 5.08 -0.25 1.87
CA ILE A 236 5.79 0.09 3.11
C ILE A 236 5.41 1.48 3.66
N SER A 237 4.89 2.40 2.83
CA SER A 237 4.53 3.75 3.28
C SER A 237 3.34 3.73 4.26
N THR A 238 2.30 2.95 3.96
CA THR A 238 1.17 2.72 4.87
C THR A 238 1.60 1.90 6.08
N LEU A 239 2.34 0.82 5.84
CA LEU A 239 2.72 -0.10 6.91
C LEU A 239 3.62 0.53 7.99
N ARG A 240 4.48 1.49 7.61
CA ARG A 240 5.36 2.22 8.55
C ARG A 240 4.63 3.11 9.54
N GLN A 241 3.34 3.39 9.33
CA GLN A 241 2.51 4.09 10.32
C GLN A 241 2.21 3.22 11.54
N HIS A 242 2.39 1.90 11.43
CA HIS A 242 2.03 0.94 12.46
C HIS A 242 3.19 0.02 12.89
N TYR A 243 4.22 -0.13 12.05
CA TYR A 243 5.32 -1.06 12.28
C TYR A 243 6.68 -0.42 11.95
N ARG A 244 7.71 -0.77 12.73
CA ARG A 244 9.10 -0.46 12.37
C ARG A 244 9.54 -1.36 11.21
N ASP A 245 10.56 -0.94 10.47
CA ASP A 245 11.12 -1.75 9.37
C ASP A 245 11.59 -3.13 9.85
N VAL A 246 12.23 -3.21 11.02
CA VAL A 246 12.61 -4.51 11.62
C VAL A 246 11.40 -5.41 11.86
N ASP A 247 10.30 -4.87 12.39
CA ASP A 247 9.07 -5.64 12.60
C ASP A 247 8.49 -6.14 11.26
N LEU A 248 8.46 -5.28 10.24
CA LEU A 248 7.99 -5.64 8.89
C LEU A 248 8.83 -6.74 8.25
N LEU A 249 10.15 -6.63 8.33
CA LEU A 249 11.07 -7.58 7.75
C LEU A 249 11.05 -8.91 8.51
N THR A 250 10.98 -8.90 9.85
CA THR A 250 10.80 -10.13 10.64
C THR A 250 9.50 -10.84 10.24
N MET A 251 8.42 -10.11 10.02
CA MET A 251 7.17 -10.72 9.57
C MET A 251 7.28 -11.27 8.15
N ALA A 252 7.88 -10.52 7.22
CA ALA A 252 8.13 -10.98 5.85
C ALA A 252 8.97 -12.27 5.85
N GLU A 253 10.02 -12.31 6.66
CA GLU A 253 10.86 -13.49 6.87
C GLU A 253 10.09 -14.71 7.35
N SER A 254 9.13 -14.54 8.26
CA SER A 254 8.31 -15.65 8.76
C SER A 254 7.35 -16.25 7.72
N VAL A 255 7.02 -15.50 6.66
CA VAL A 255 6.03 -15.91 5.64
C VAL A 255 6.63 -16.07 4.24
N LYS A 256 7.94 -15.88 4.07
CA LYS A 256 8.61 -15.94 2.75
C LYS A 256 8.64 -17.34 2.13
N SER A 257 8.54 -18.38 2.95
CA SER A 257 8.51 -19.78 2.51
C SER A 257 7.11 -20.30 2.20
N VAL A 258 6.06 -19.50 2.48
CA VAL A 258 4.67 -19.86 2.18
C VAL A 258 4.31 -19.29 0.81
N GLU A 259 3.95 -20.17 -0.13
CA GLU A 259 3.73 -19.80 -1.54
C GLU A 259 2.72 -18.65 -1.72
N ALA A 260 1.64 -18.66 -0.93
CA ALA A 260 0.58 -17.64 -0.99
C ALA A 260 1.05 -16.23 -0.55
N THR A 261 2.09 -16.11 0.28
CA THR A 261 2.55 -14.84 0.89
C THR A 261 3.95 -14.44 0.43
N LYS A 262 4.64 -15.31 -0.30
CA LYS A 262 6.01 -15.11 -0.78
C LYS A 262 6.18 -13.85 -1.62
N SER A 263 5.22 -13.54 -2.49
CA SER A 263 5.26 -12.34 -3.33
C SER A 263 5.22 -11.06 -2.49
N ILE A 264 4.37 -11.02 -1.48
CA ILE A 264 4.24 -9.88 -0.55
C ILE A 264 5.52 -9.74 0.28
N ALA A 265 6.05 -10.84 0.84
CA ALA A 265 7.31 -10.81 1.58
C ALA A 265 8.46 -10.23 0.74
N THR A 266 8.60 -10.73 -0.50
CA THR A 266 9.62 -10.26 -1.45
C THR A 266 9.44 -8.79 -1.80
N ARG A 267 8.19 -8.34 -1.98
CA ARG A 267 7.85 -6.95 -2.25
C ARG A 267 8.27 -6.05 -1.09
N LEU A 268 7.95 -6.42 0.16
CA LEU A 268 8.34 -5.64 1.34
C LEU A 268 9.85 -5.49 1.45
N GLU A 269 10.61 -6.59 1.33
CA GLU A 269 12.08 -6.53 1.33
C GLU A 269 12.61 -5.58 0.24
N THR A 270 12.06 -5.70 -0.97
CA THR A 270 12.49 -4.90 -2.12
C THR A 270 12.19 -3.43 -1.93
N GLU A 271 11.00 -3.10 -1.43
CA GLU A 271 10.60 -1.72 -1.16
C GLU A 271 11.47 -1.11 -0.05
N VAL A 272 11.73 -1.83 1.05
CA VAL A 272 12.61 -1.34 2.13
C VAL A 272 14.03 -1.11 1.61
N ILE A 273 14.61 -2.07 0.87
CA ILE A 273 15.95 -1.93 0.27
C ILE A 273 16.02 -0.69 -0.63
N LYS A 274 15.02 -0.52 -1.52
CA LYS A 274 14.97 0.61 -2.45
C LYS A 274 14.89 1.93 -1.69
N ASP A 275 14.01 2.02 -0.71
CA ASP A 275 13.81 3.23 0.10
C ASP A 275 15.05 3.58 0.93
N TRP A 276 15.64 2.61 1.62
CA TRP A 276 16.90 2.81 2.35
C TRP A 276 18.04 3.22 1.42
N ALA A 277 18.12 2.66 0.21
CA ALA A 277 19.13 3.03 -0.77
C ALA A 277 18.90 4.45 -1.31
N VAL A 278 17.65 4.88 -1.53
CA VAL A 278 17.33 6.25 -1.98
C VAL A 278 17.64 7.27 -0.88
N SER A 279 17.30 6.96 0.36
CA SER A 279 17.57 7.80 1.54
C SER A 279 19.02 7.78 2.00
N ARG A 280 19.90 7.05 1.30
CA ARG A 280 21.32 6.91 1.62
C ARG A 280 21.55 6.45 3.06
N LYS A 281 20.70 5.56 3.56
CA LYS A 281 20.88 4.94 4.87
C LYS A 281 22.20 4.15 4.85
N THR A 282 23.13 4.46 5.73
CA THR A 282 24.43 3.79 5.71
C THR A 282 24.29 2.36 6.27
N PRO A 283 25.11 1.39 5.81
CA PRO A 283 25.09 0.02 6.33
C PRO A 283 25.18 -0.10 7.86
N ASP A 284 25.89 0.79 8.55
CA ASP A 284 25.94 0.82 10.02
C ASP A 284 24.61 1.22 10.66
N LYS A 285 23.89 2.19 10.08
CA LYS A 285 22.56 2.58 10.54
C LYS A 285 21.54 1.49 10.24
N ALA A 286 21.59 0.91 9.04
CA ALA A 286 20.75 -0.22 8.68
C ALA A 286 20.94 -1.41 9.64
N LEU A 287 22.18 -1.70 10.04
CA LEU A 287 22.48 -2.76 11.01
C LEU A 287 21.83 -2.49 12.39
N ARG A 288 21.81 -1.22 12.83
CA ARG A 288 21.16 -0.82 14.09
C ARG A 288 19.64 -0.85 13.98
N ASP A 289 19.07 -0.36 12.88
CA ASP A 289 17.62 -0.33 12.68
C ASP A 289 16.99 -1.73 12.57
N LEU A 290 17.81 -2.75 12.29
CA LEU A 290 17.43 -4.17 12.30
C LEU A 290 17.58 -4.84 13.67
N ASP A 291 17.94 -4.08 14.72
CA ASP A 291 18.20 -4.59 16.08
C ASP A 291 19.27 -5.72 16.10
N LEU A 292 20.18 -5.74 15.12
CA LEU A 292 21.26 -6.72 14.99
C LEU A 292 22.46 -6.33 15.90
N ASP A 293 22.22 -6.33 17.21
CA ASP A 293 23.11 -5.78 18.24
C ASP A 293 23.90 -6.83 19.04
N ASN A 294 23.69 -8.12 18.78
CA ASN A 294 24.37 -9.20 19.49
C ASN A 294 25.27 -10.00 18.55
N ALA A 295 26.59 -9.89 18.73
CA ALA A 295 27.58 -10.60 17.92
C ALA A 295 27.41 -12.14 17.98
N ASP A 296 26.99 -12.71 19.11
CA ASP A 296 26.86 -14.17 19.27
C ASP A 296 25.71 -14.77 18.46
N THR A 297 24.68 -13.97 18.18
CA THR A 297 23.46 -14.42 17.50
C THR A 297 23.26 -13.82 16.12
N LEU A 298 23.93 -12.72 15.78
CA LEU A 298 23.73 -11.97 14.54
C LEU A 298 23.82 -12.84 13.29
N LEU A 299 24.85 -13.70 13.15
CA LEU A 299 24.99 -14.53 11.94
C LEU A 299 23.91 -15.61 11.79
N LYS A 300 23.16 -15.90 12.86
CA LYS A 300 22.02 -16.82 12.86
C LYS A 300 20.69 -16.11 12.64
N ASP A 301 20.66 -14.80 12.75
CA ASP A 301 19.45 -14.01 12.55
C ASP A 301 19.10 -13.97 11.05
N PRO A 302 17.88 -14.35 10.65
CA PRO A 302 17.46 -14.27 9.25
C PRO A 302 17.64 -12.88 8.61
N LEU A 303 17.50 -11.81 9.40
CA LEU A 303 17.68 -10.43 8.94
C LEU A 303 19.12 -10.08 8.60
N PHE A 304 20.11 -10.88 9.03
CA PHE A 304 21.49 -10.68 8.60
C PHE A 304 21.66 -10.82 7.09
N ASN A 305 20.95 -11.78 6.47
CA ASN A 305 20.99 -11.95 5.01
C ASN A 305 20.34 -10.77 4.28
N PHE A 306 19.25 -10.23 4.84
CA PHE A 306 18.64 -9.00 4.34
C PHE A 306 19.61 -7.82 4.43
N TRP A 307 20.27 -7.65 5.58
CA TRP A 307 21.29 -6.60 5.77
C TRP A 307 22.45 -6.75 4.80
N ALA A 308 23.00 -7.94 4.63
CA ALA A 308 24.09 -8.22 3.69
C ALA A 308 23.71 -7.83 2.25
N LYS A 309 22.51 -8.24 1.80
CA LYS A 309 21.95 -7.85 0.50
C LYS A 309 21.82 -6.33 0.37
N TYR A 310 21.40 -5.65 1.44
CA TYR A 310 21.32 -4.19 1.46
C TYR A 310 22.70 -3.53 1.33
N VAL A 311 23.73 -4.05 2.00
CA VAL A 311 25.12 -3.56 1.88
C VAL A 311 25.60 -3.63 0.44
N ASP A 312 25.31 -4.72 -0.28
CA ASP A 312 25.66 -4.86 -1.70
C ASP A 312 24.95 -3.81 -2.56
N VAL A 313 23.64 -3.58 -2.33
CA VAL A 313 22.86 -2.56 -3.05
C VAL A 313 23.39 -1.15 -2.76
N TYR A 314 23.70 -0.85 -1.51
CA TYR A 314 24.28 0.44 -1.11
C TYR A 314 25.63 0.67 -1.81
N ASN A 315 26.52 -0.33 -1.77
CA ASN A 315 27.86 -0.23 -2.36
C ASN A 315 27.86 -0.15 -3.89
N ALA A 316 26.88 -0.78 -4.54
CA ALA A 316 26.68 -0.65 -5.98
C ALA A 316 26.21 0.77 -6.36
N ARG A 317 25.36 1.38 -5.51
CA ARG A 317 24.82 2.73 -5.75
C ARG A 317 25.79 3.85 -5.37
N TYR A 318 26.63 3.63 -4.36
CA TYR A 318 27.57 4.61 -3.81
C TYR A 318 29.00 4.06 -3.81
N PRO A 319 29.63 3.88 -4.98
CA PRO A 319 30.94 3.22 -5.10
C PRO A 319 32.09 3.97 -4.41
N GLU A 320 31.97 5.29 -4.26
CA GLU A 320 32.95 6.15 -3.58
C GLU A 320 32.84 6.11 -2.05
N GLU A 321 31.72 5.64 -1.52
CA GLU A 321 31.45 5.58 -0.08
C GLU A 321 31.20 4.14 0.38
N LYS A 322 31.84 3.18 -0.30
CA LYS A 322 31.67 1.76 -0.01
C LYS A 322 31.95 1.46 1.46
N MET A 323 31.02 0.75 2.08
CA MET A 323 31.19 0.17 3.40
C MET A 323 31.18 -1.34 3.28
N THR A 324 32.25 -1.99 3.71
CA THR A 324 32.30 -3.45 3.76
C THR A 324 31.53 -3.94 4.99
N MET A 325 30.96 -5.14 4.89
CA MET A 325 30.31 -5.78 6.04
C MET A 325 31.28 -5.89 7.22
N ILE A 326 32.51 -6.33 6.97
CA ILE A 326 33.51 -6.53 8.02
C ILE A 326 33.90 -5.23 8.73
N LYS A 327 34.06 -4.13 7.99
CA LYS A 327 34.35 -2.82 8.59
C LYS A 327 33.19 -2.36 9.46
N THR A 328 31.96 -2.54 8.99
CA THR A 328 30.75 -2.17 9.73
C THR A 328 30.60 -2.98 11.02
N LEU A 329 30.84 -4.30 10.95
CA LEU A 329 30.81 -5.19 12.12
C LEU A 329 31.92 -4.83 13.12
N THR A 330 33.14 -4.59 12.64
CA THR A 330 34.29 -4.22 13.47
C THR A 330 34.08 -2.90 14.20
N GLN A 331 33.48 -1.90 13.53
CA GLN A 331 33.13 -0.63 14.15
C GLN A 331 32.08 -0.77 15.24
N LYS A 332 31.16 -1.74 15.12
CA LYS A 332 30.09 -1.96 16.08
C LYS A 332 30.51 -2.83 17.27
N PHE A 333 31.28 -3.88 16.99
CA PHE A 333 31.55 -4.95 17.96
C PHE A 333 33.00 -5.03 18.41
N ASP A 334 33.93 -4.26 17.82
CA ASP A 334 35.38 -4.43 17.95
C ASP A 334 35.96 -5.66 17.22
N ASP A 335 37.27 -5.60 16.93
CA ASP A 335 37.99 -6.63 16.17
C ASP A 335 37.93 -8.01 16.87
N ASN A 336 38.05 -8.04 18.20
CA ASN A 336 38.15 -9.26 18.99
C ASN A 336 36.80 -9.99 19.03
N ASN A 337 35.70 -9.28 19.28
CA ASN A 337 34.38 -9.92 19.29
C ASN A 337 33.96 -10.36 17.87
N VAL A 338 34.34 -9.61 16.83
CA VAL A 338 34.11 -10.05 15.44
C VAL A 338 34.89 -11.33 15.14
N ALA A 339 36.17 -11.42 15.52
CA ALA A 339 36.97 -12.63 15.31
C ALA A 339 36.39 -13.84 16.08
N LYS A 340 35.96 -13.65 17.34
CA LYS A 340 35.28 -14.69 18.13
C LYS A 340 33.98 -15.15 17.49
N MET A 341 33.14 -14.21 17.05
CA MET A 341 31.89 -14.49 16.34
C MET A 341 32.13 -15.32 15.07
N ILE A 342 33.09 -14.90 14.24
CA ILE A 342 33.46 -15.61 13.00
C ILE A 342 33.92 -17.03 13.32
N ASN A 343 34.82 -17.20 14.30
CA ASN A 343 35.30 -18.51 14.73
C ASN A 343 34.19 -19.42 15.24
N ALA A 344 33.26 -18.89 16.05
CA ALA A 344 32.09 -19.65 16.51
C ALA A 344 31.16 -20.05 15.36
N ALA A 345 30.95 -19.16 14.38
CA ALA A 345 30.09 -19.42 13.23
C ALA A 345 30.67 -20.44 12.24
N LYS A 346 31.99 -20.63 12.20
CA LYS A 346 32.64 -21.70 11.41
C LYS A 346 32.29 -23.10 11.90
N ALA A 347 31.91 -23.26 13.18
CA ALA A 347 31.53 -24.54 13.75
C ALA A 347 30.09 -24.98 13.39
N ASN A 348 29.27 -24.11 12.77
CA ASN A 348 27.89 -24.39 12.42
C ASN A 348 27.72 -24.45 10.89
N ASP A 349 27.17 -25.56 10.39
CA ASP A 349 27.00 -25.81 8.96
C ASP A 349 26.16 -24.75 8.23
N ALA A 350 25.19 -24.13 8.91
CA ALA A 350 24.34 -23.09 8.33
C ALA A 350 25.08 -21.74 8.18
N THR A 351 26.13 -21.50 8.96
CA THR A 351 26.85 -20.20 9.00
C THR A 351 28.30 -20.29 8.55
N LYS A 352 28.85 -21.49 8.32
CA LYS A 352 30.28 -21.68 7.97
C LYS A 352 30.69 -20.93 6.70
N ASP A 353 29.83 -20.89 5.69
CA ASP A 353 30.15 -20.28 4.39
C ASP A 353 30.25 -18.75 4.51
N ILE A 354 29.33 -18.14 5.24
CA ILE A 354 29.37 -16.69 5.50
C ILE A 354 30.49 -16.33 6.46
N ALA A 355 30.78 -17.18 7.45
CA ALA A 355 31.89 -17.00 8.37
C ALA A 355 33.24 -17.02 7.64
N ALA A 356 33.46 -17.97 6.73
CA ALA A 356 34.68 -18.03 5.93
C ALA A 356 34.87 -16.78 5.05
N LYS A 357 33.78 -16.26 4.44
CA LYS A 357 33.83 -15.00 3.68
C LYS A 357 34.19 -13.79 4.57
N LEU A 358 33.61 -13.73 5.78
CA LEU A 358 33.92 -12.66 6.74
C LEU A 358 35.35 -12.76 7.27
N GLU A 359 35.85 -13.96 7.54
CA GLU A 359 37.25 -14.22 7.93
C GLU A 359 38.21 -13.71 6.86
N MET A 360 37.99 -14.09 5.59
CA MET A 360 38.81 -13.59 4.48
C MET A 360 38.77 -12.06 4.38
N ALA A 361 37.58 -11.46 4.53
CA ALA A 361 37.44 -10.01 4.50
C ALA A 361 38.14 -9.33 5.69
N GLN A 362 38.14 -9.96 6.88
CA GLN A 362 38.84 -9.47 8.07
C GLN A 362 40.35 -9.46 7.86
N LEU A 363 40.91 -10.57 7.38
CA LEU A 363 42.34 -10.69 7.09
C LEU A 363 42.77 -9.69 6.01
N GLN A 364 41.98 -9.51 4.96
CA GLN A 364 42.26 -8.52 3.91
C GLN A 364 42.23 -7.09 4.46
N MET A 365 41.26 -6.77 5.33
CA MET A 365 41.18 -5.46 5.97
C MET A 365 42.40 -5.20 6.85
N TRP A 366 42.78 -6.14 7.72
CA TRP A 366 43.98 -6.00 8.57
C TRP A 366 45.28 -5.86 7.74
N LEU A 367 45.39 -6.60 6.64
CA LEU A 367 46.53 -6.48 5.72
C LEU A 367 46.59 -5.09 5.06
N HIS A 368 45.44 -4.58 4.61
CA HIS A 368 45.33 -3.24 4.02
C HIS A 368 45.71 -2.15 5.02
N ASP A 369 45.24 -2.29 6.27
CA ASP A 369 45.50 -1.35 7.37
C ASP A 369 46.91 -1.50 7.97
N ARG A 370 47.72 -2.45 7.46
CA ARG A 370 49.09 -2.76 7.92
C ARG A 370 49.16 -3.08 9.42
N ARG A 371 48.15 -3.75 9.97
CA ARG A 371 48.17 -4.19 11.38
C ARG A 371 49.28 -5.20 11.61
N SER A 372 49.96 -5.11 12.74
CA SER A 372 50.99 -6.07 13.11
C SER A 372 50.37 -7.38 13.59
N VAL A 373 51.16 -8.44 13.61
CA VAL A 373 50.74 -9.75 14.15
C VAL A 373 50.34 -9.62 15.63
N ASP A 374 51.02 -8.75 16.39
CA ASP A 374 50.73 -8.49 17.80
C ASP A 374 49.42 -7.70 18.00
N ASP A 375 48.92 -7.00 16.97
CA ASP A 375 47.65 -6.25 17.02
C ASP A 375 46.42 -7.12 16.67
N VAL A 376 46.63 -8.33 16.15
CA VAL A 376 45.57 -9.21 15.62
C VAL A 376 45.52 -10.60 16.28
N LEU A 377 46.55 -10.96 17.06
CA LEU A 377 46.58 -12.13 17.96
C LEU A 377 45.97 -11.76 19.32
#